data_AF-A0A6I3R019-F1
#
_entry.id   AF-A0A6I3R019-F1
#
_cell.length_a   1.000
_cell.length_b   1.000
_cell.length_c   1.000
_cell.angle_alpha   90.00
_cell.angle_beta   90.00
_cell.angle_gamma   90.00
#
_symmetry.space_group_name_H-M   'P 1'
#
loop_
_entity.id
_entity.type
_entity.pdbx_description
1 polymer ?
#
loop_
_entity_poly.entity_id
_entity_poly.type
_entity_poly.pdbx_seq_one_letter_code
_entity_poly.pdbx_strand_id
1 'polypeptide(L)'
;MTTQELKFDEKGLIPAVVQDFYTKKVLTVAYMNAESLDITLREKRTCFWSRSRQELWRKGETSGNVQHVVSVMADCDGDALVVEVIKDGPACHLGTDSCFANLLFRDEEVQRFSLEALYALLEGRNAQRPEGSYTTYLFEKGREKILKKVGEECTEVIIGAMKGSREETIYEISDLCYHVLVLMVAEGITLDDIRAELASRHVIDHKVKQETMQ
;
A
#
# COMPACT_ATOMS: atom_id res chain seq x y z
N MET A 1 19.55 -15.78 -7.70
CA MET A 1 19.03 -16.17 -9.01
C MET A 1 19.46 -15.11 -10.03
N THR A 2 19.90 -15.51 -11.21
CA THR A 2 20.24 -14.63 -12.34
C THR A 2 19.17 -14.73 -13.42
N THR A 3 19.14 -13.80 -14.36
CA THR A 3 18.17 -13.84 -15.48
C THR A 3 18.32 -15.09 -16.37
N GLN A 4 19.49 -15.74 -16.36
CA GLN A 4 19.75 -16.98 -17.10
C GLN A 4 19.11 -18.21 -16.45
N GLU A 5 18.76 -18.14 -15.17
CA GLU A 5 18.15 -19.25 -14.40
C GLU A 5 16.62 -19.22 -14.47
N LEU A 6 16.04 -18.19 -15.12
CA LEU A 6 14.59 -18.06 -15.28
C LEU A 6 14.03 -19.10 -16.26
N LYS A 7 12.86 -19.64 -15.92
CA LYS A 7 12.14 -20.62 -16.72
C LYS A 7 10.99 -19.93 -17.45
N PHE A 8 11.14 -19.81 -18.75
CA PHE A 8 10.06 -19.39 -19.63
C PHE A 8 9.21 -20.59 -20.03
N ASP A 9 7.91 -20.39 -20.23
CA ASP A 9 7.00 -21.41 -20.72
C ASP A 9 7.35 -21.85 -22.16
N GLU A 10 6.59 -22.81 -22.71
CA GLU A 10 6.79 -23.33 -24.07
C GLU A 10 6.67 -22.26 -25.17
N LYS A 11 6.09 -21.10 -24.86
CA LYS A 11 5.95 -19.95 -25.76
C LYS A 11 7.04 -18.89 -25.54
N GLY A 12 8.01 -19.17 -24.67
CA GLY A 12 9.07 -18.24 -24.31
C GLY A 12 8.58 -17.09 -23.42
N LEU A 13 7.54 -17.31 -22.62
CA LEU A 13 6.94 -16.29 -21.76
C LEU A 13 7.06 -16.62 -20.27
N ILE A 14 7.22 -15.59 -19.44
CA ILE A 14 7.18 -15.67 -17.99
C ILE A 14 6.09 -14.71 -17.46
N PRO A 15 5.18 -15.15 -16.56
CA PRO A 15 4.24 -14.27 -15.91
C PRO A 15 4.96 -13.25 -15.01
N ALA A 16 4.50 -12.00 -15.07
CA ALA A 16 4.97 -10.90 -14.24
C ALA A 16 3.79 -10.27 -13.48
N VAL A 17 3.79 -10.45 -12.16
CA VAL A 17 2.87 -9.81 -11.22
C VAL A 17 3.40 -8.40 -10.95
N VAL A 18 2.69 -7.40 -11.44
CA VAL A 18 3.07 -5.99 -11.23
C VAL A 18 2.42 -5.52 -9.93
N GLN A 19 3.24 -5.01 -9.01
CA GLN A 19 2.80 -4.55 -7.69
C GLN A 19 3.19 -3.09 -7.48
N ASP A 20 2.30 -2.31 -6.89
CA ASP A 20 2.62 -0.95 -6.47
C ASP A 20 3.58 -0.97 -5.28
N PHE A 21 4.67 -0.21 -5.40
CA PHE A 21 5.74 -0.24 -4.40
C PHE A 21 5.28 0.24 -3.02
N TYR A 22 4.40 1.24 -2.95
CA TYR A 22 3.98 1.87 -1.69
C TYR A 22 2.82 1.14 -1.03
N THR A 23 1.78 0.83 -1.81
CA THR A 23 0.54 0.23 -1.30
C THR A 23 0.58 -1.29 -1.27
N LYS A 24 1.58 -1.90 -1.94
CA LYS A 24 1.68 -3.35 -2.16
C LYS A 24 0.47 -3.96 -2.87
N LYS A 25 -0.36 -3.13 -3.49
CA LYS A 25 -1.50 -3.58 -4.28
C LYS A 25 -1.02 -4.23 -5.57
N VAL A 26 -1.56 -5.40 -5.89
CA VAL A 26 -1.34 -6.00 -7.21
C VAL A 26 -2.07 -5.17 -8.25
N LEU A 27 -1.34 -4.65 -9.23
CA LEU A 27 -1.82 -3.73 -10.26
C LEU A 27 -2.32 -4.47 -11.49
N THR A 28 -1.53 -5.41 -11.99
CA THR A 28 -1.86 -6.20 -13.18
C THR A 28 -0.99 -7.46 -13.22
N VAL A 29 -1.40 -8.44 -14.02
CA VAL A 29 -0.53 -9.54 -14.44
C VAL A 29 -0.32 -9.41 -15.93
N ALA A 30 0.93 -9.37 -16.34
CA ALA A 30 1.34 -9.34 -17.74
C ALA A 30 2.37 -10.45 -17.98
N TYR A 31 2.79 -10.62 -19.24
CA TYR A 31 3.77 -11.62 -19.61
C TYR A 31 4.99 -10.92 -20.20
N MET A 32 6.17 -11.46 -19.92
CA MET A 32 7.42 -11.02 -20.51
C MET A 32 8.03 -12.15 -21.31
N ASN A 33 8.55 -11.87 -22.50
CA ASN A 33 9.59 -12.71 -23.10
C ASN A 33 10.97 -12.19 -22.66
N ALA A 34 12.04 -12.90 -23.03
CA ALA A 34 13.41 -12.51 -22.69
C ALA A 34 13.77 -11.07 -23.10
N GLU A 35 13.30 -10.62 -24.27
CA GLU A 35 13.56 -9.28 -24.79
C GLU A 35 12.84 -8.19 -23.98
N SER A 36 11.56 -8.35 -23.68
CA SER A 36 10.78 -7.41 -22.87
C SER A 36 11.30 -7.31 -21.43
N LEU A 37 11.83 -8.42 -20.87
CA LEU A 37 12.49 -8.41 -19.57
C LEU A 37 13.82 -7.63 -19.62
N ASP A 38 14.66 -7.85 -20.63
CA ASP A 38 15.89 -7.09 -20.82
C ASP A 38 15.62 -5.59 -20.94
N ILE A 39 14.64 -5.22 -21.79
CA ILE A 39 14.17 -3.84 -21.94
C ILE A 39 13.74 -3.28 -20.58
N THR A 40 12.97 -4.04 -19.81
CA THR A 40 12.49 -3.61 -18.49
C THR A 40 13.64 -3.31 -17.53
N LEU A 41 14.62 -4.20 -17.44
CA LEU A 41 15.77 -4.06 -16.55
C LEU A 41 16.68 -2.89 -16.98
N ARG A 42 16.87 -2.70 -18.29
CA ARG A 42 17.72 -1.66 -18.86
C ARG A 42 17.08 -0.27 -18.79
N GLU A 43 15.80 -0.16 -19.14
CA GLU A 43 15.08 1.12 -19.20
C GLU A 43 14.48 1.53 -17.85
N LYS A 44 14.45 0.60 -16.87
CA LYS A 44 13.78 0.77 -15.56
C LYS A 44 12.32 1.20 -15.71
N ARG A 45 11.67 0.73 -16.78
CA ARG A 45 10.25 0.95 -17.11
C ARG A 45 9.65 -0.35 -17.56
N THR A 46 8.40 -0.63 -17.22
CA THR A 46 7.82 -1.91 -17.58
C THR A 46 7.59 -2.04 -19.09
N CYS A 47 8.16 -3.10 -19.66
CA CYS A 47 7.91 -3.56 -21.01
C CYS A 47 7.42 -5.01 -20.94
N PHE A 48 6.36 -5.31 -21.68
CA PHE A 48 5.71 -6.62 -21.69
C PHE A 48 5.64 -7.16 -23.11
N TRP A 49 5.39 -8.46 -23.22
CA TRP A 49 4.98 -9.11 -24.46
C TRP A 49 3.45 -9.22 -24.52
N SER A 50 2.83 -8.54 -25.49
CA SER A 50 1.40 -8.66 -25.72
C SER A 50 1.09 -9.99 -26.41
N ARG A 51 0.50 -10.95 -25.67
CA ARG A 51 0.16 -12.28 -26.23
C ARG A 51 -0.83 -12.20 -27.40
N SER A 52 -1.72 -11.22 -27.40
CA SER A 52 -2.75 -11.06 -28.44
C SER A 52 -2.22 -10.34 -29.67
N ARG A 53 -1.34 -9.35 -29.50
CA ARG A 53 -0.76 -8.57 -30.61
C ARG A 53 0.57 -9.14 -31.11
N GLN A 54 1.17 -10.05 -30.35
CA GLN A 54 2.48 -10.64 -30.62
C GLN A 54 3.56 -9.58 -30.83
N GLU A 55 3.57 -8.57 -29.97
CA GLU A 55 4.51 -7.45 -30.03
C GLU A 55 4.95 -7.01 -28.63
N LEU A 56 6.07 -6.29 -28.57
CA LEU A 56 6.52 -5.59 -27.38
C LEU A 56 5.58 -4.43 -27.05
N TRP A 57 5.30 -4.24 -25.76
CA TRP A 57 4.44 -3.17 -25.28
C TRP A 57 5.07 -2.49 -24.07
N ARG A 58 5.49 -1.23 -24.23
CA ARG A 58 5.93 -0.38 -23.13
C ARG A 58 4.71 0.21 -22.43
N LYS A 59 4.54 -0.08 -21.14
CA LYS A 59 3.35 0.37 -20.40
C LYS A 59 3.36 1.89 -20.28
N GLY A 60 2.26 2.52 -20.71
CA GLY A 60 2.07 3.96 -20.61
C GLY A 60 2.65 4.75 -21.79
N GLU A 61 3.23 4.11 -22.80
CA GLU A 61 3.81 4.80 -23.97
C GLU A 61 2.79 5.68 -24.71
N THR A 62 1.54 5.22 -24.81
CA THR A 62 0.43 5.99 -25.40
C THR A 62 -0.29 6.88 -24.38
N SER A 63 -0.46 6.42 -23.14
CA SER A 63 -1.34 7.07 -22.17
C SER A 63 -0.63 8.01 -21.19
N GLY A 64 0.70 8.01 -21.15
CA GLY A 64 1.50 8.70 -20.12
C GLY A 64 1.56 8.00 -18.77
N ASN A 65 0.74 6.96 -18.53
CA ASN A 65 0.69 6.23 -17.25
C ASN A 65 1.82 5.18 -17.19
N VAL A 66 3.05 5.69 -17.15
CA VAL A 66 4.29 4.91 -17.07
C VAL A 66 4.42 4.27 -15.70
N GLN A 67 5.10 3.13 -15.65
CA GLN A 67 5.46 2.42 -14.44
C GLN A 67 6.98 2.33 -14.35
N HIS A 68 7.56 2.99 -13.35
CA HIS A 68 8.99 3.01 -13.07
C HIS A 68 9.34 1.83 -12.18
N VAL A 69 10.25 0.98 -12.65
CA VAL A 69 10.62 -0.26 -11.96
C VAL A 69 11.50 0.05 -10.75
N VAL A 70 11.09 -0.44 -9.59
CA VAL A 70 11.86 -0.38 -8.34
C VAL A 70 12.65 -1.66 -8.13
N SER A 71 12.00 -2.81 -8.30
CA SER A 71 12.65 -4.12 -8.19
C SER A 71 11.95 -5.18 -9.05
N VAL A 72 12.73 -6.18 -9.47
CA VAL A 72 12.23 -7.40 -10.11
C VAL A 72 12.72 -8.59 -9.29
N MET A 73 11.80 -9.41 -8.82
CA MET A 73 12.09 -10.61 -8.04
C MET A 73 11.53 -11.83 -8.75
N ALA A 74 12.31 -12.88 -8.84
CA ALA A 74 11.82 -14.19 -9.27
C ALA A 74 11.29 -14.98 -8.06
N ASP A 75 10.35 -15.88 -8.30
CA ASP A 75 9.94 -16.86 -7.29
C ASP A 75 10.98 -17.98 -7.08
N CYS A 76 10.65 -18.97 -6.25
CA CYS A 76 11.63 -19.94 -5.77
C CYS A 76 12.11 -20.93 -6.83
N ASP A 77 11.30 -21.21 -7.85
CA ASP A 77 11.63 -22.07 -8.98
C ASP A 77 11.86 -21.30 -10.30
N GLY A 78 11.68 -19.98 -10.28
CA GLY A 78 12.13 -19.05 -11.31
C GLY A 78 11.20 -18.96 -12.52
N ASP A 79 9.94 -19.37 -12.37
CA ASP A 79 8.94 -19.37 -13.43
C ASP A 79 7.88 -18.26 -13.29
N ALA A 80 8.01 -17.40 -12.29
CA ALA A 80 7.23 -16.17 -12.16
C ALA A 80 8.06 -15.00 -11.63
N LEU A 81 7.63 -13.78 -11.99
CA LEU A 81 8.23 -12.54 -11.52
C LEU A 81 7.24 -11.71 -10.70
N VAL A 82 7.75 -11.03 -9.67
CA VAL A 82 7.13 -9.87 -9.05
C VAL A 82 7.90 -8.62 -9.47
N VAL A 83 7.22 -7.67 -10.09
CA VAL A 83 7.78 -6.39 -10.54
C VAL A 83 7.16 -5.28 -9.70
N GLU A 84 7.93 -4.73 -8.76
CA GLU A 84 7.50 -3.58 -7.97
C GLU A 84 7.72 -2.29 -8.76
N VAL A 85 6.71 -1.44 -8.81
CA VAL A 85 6.73 -0.20 -9.61
C VAL A 85 6.18 1.00 -8.85
N ILE A 86 6.66 2.19 -9.22
CA ILE A 86 6.02 3.47 -8.93
C ILE A 86 5.31 3.92 -10.21
N LYS A 87 4.01 4.20 -10.14
CA LYS A 87 3.16 4.53 -11.31
C LYS A 87 2.86 6.03 -11.37
N ASP A 88 2.89 6.60 -12.58
CA ASP A 88 2.58 8.02 -12.83
C ASP A 88 1.07 8.30 -12.94
N GLY A 89 0.24 7.26 -12.93
CA GLY A 89 -1.21 7.36 -13.08
C GLY A 89 -1.90 6.00 -12.87
N PRO A 90 -3.18 5.86 -13.25
CA PRO A 90 -3.89 4.60 -13.10
C PRO A 90 -3.23 3.48 -13.91
N ALA A 91 -3.10 2.30 -13.30
CA ALA A 91 -2.48 1.15 -13.99
C ALA A 91 -3.41 0.56 -15.05
N CYS A 92 -4.73 0.59 -14.82
CA CYS A 92 -5.73 -0.01 -15.69
C CYS A 92 -6.19 0.98 -16.78
N HIS A 93 -6.52 0.44 -17.96
CA HIS A 93 -7.07 1.22 -19.08
C HIS A 93 -8.50 1.74 -18.81
N LEU A 94 -9.18 1.21 -17.80
CA LEU A 94 -10.49 1.70 -17.34
C LEU A 94 -10.39 2.92 -16.39
N GLY A 95 -9.19 3.46 -16.20
CA GLY A 95 -8.94 4.57 -15.26
C GLY A 95 -8.86 4.12 -13.80
N THR A 96 -9.04 2.84 -13.50
CA THR A 96 -8.88 2.30 -12.16
C THR A 96 -7.40 2.07 -11.82
N ASP A 97 -7.14 2.09 -10.51
CA ASP A 97 -5.79 1.93 -9.97
C ASP A 97 -5.19 0.54 -10.24
N SER A 98 -6.03 -0.51 -10.23
CA SER A 98 -5.66 -1.90 -10.52
C SER A 98 -6.66 -2.55 -11.49
N CYS A 99 -6.19 -3.56 -12.22
CA CYS A 99 -7.05 -4.46 -13.00
C CYS A 99 -7.91 -5.38 -12.12
N PHE A 100 -7.51 -5.62 -10.86
CA PHE A 100 -8.18 -6.52 -9.92
C PHE A 100 -9.24 -5.79 -9.08
N ALA A 101 -10.28 -5.27 -9.73
CA ALA A 101 -11.36 -4.53 -9.06
C ALA A 101 -12.54 -5.42 -8.61
N ASN A 102 -12.65 -6.65 -9.14
CA ASN A 102 -13.79 -7.53 -8.90
C ASN A 102 -13.44 -8.62 -7.89
N LEU A 103 -13.99 -8.51 -6.67
CA LEU A 103 -13.84 -9.50 -5.61
C LEU A 103 -14.75 -10.71 -5.87
N LEU A 104 -14.17 -11.90 -5.98
CA LEU A 104 -14.93 -13.14 -6.23
C LEU A 104 -15.29 -13.90 -4.95
N PHE A 105 -14.44 -13.82 -3.94
CA PHE A 105 -14.62 -14.51 -2.67
C PHE A 105 -13.99 -13.71 -1.54
N ARG A 106 -14.68 -13.63 -0.41
CA ARG A 106 -14.16 -13.15 0.86
C ARG A 106 -14.76 -14.00 1.95
N ASP A 107 -13.90 -14.58 2.76
CA ASP A 107 -14.31 -15.21 4.00
C ASP A 107 -14.71 -14.11 4.98
N GLU A 108 -15.98 -14.08 5.38
CA GLU A 108 -16.51 -13.09 6.31
C GLU A 108 -16.09 -13.38 7.76
N GLU A 109 -15.75 -14.63 8.08
CA GLU A 109 -15.31 -15.06 9.40
C GLU A 109 -13.81 -14.82 9.59
N VAL A 110 -13.01 -14.98 8.53
CA VAL A 110 -11.58 -14.64 8.50
C VAL A 110 -11.40 -13.19 8.04
N GLN A 111 -11.95 -12.25 8.80
CA GLN A 111 -11.52 -10.85 8.68
C GLN A 111 -10.15 -10.71 9.30
N ARG A 112 -9.10 -10.74 8.45
CA ARG A 112 -7.81 -10.20 8.87
C ARG A 112 -8.01 -8.74 9.23
N PHE A 113 -7.77 -8.39 10.49
CA PHE A 113 -7.72 -7.00 10.90
C PHE A 113 -6.73 -6.24 10.01
N SER A 114 -7.17 -5.10 9.48
CA SER A 114 -6.30 -4.12 8.84
C SER A 114 -6.69 -2.73 9.27
N LEU A 115 -5.73 -1.80 9.24
CA LEU A 115 -5.98 -0.40 9.55
C LEU A 115 -6.95 0.21 8.53
N GLU A 116 -6.88 -0.21 7.26
CA GLU A 116 -7.79 0.22 6.20
C GLU A 116 -9.24 -0.21 6.49
N ALA A 117 -9.44 -1.45 6.95
CA ALA A 117 -10.77 -1.95 7.31
C ALA A 117 -11.32 -1.22 8.54
N LEU A 118 -10.48 -0.99 9.55
CA LEU A 118 -10.87 -0.21 10.73
C LEU A 118 -11.22 1.25 10.34
N TYR A 119 -10.40 1.90 9.52
CA TYR A 119 -10.64 3.27 9.07
C TYR A 119 -11.96 3.36 8.27
N ALA A 120 -12.20 2.45 7.32
CA ALA A 120 -13.46 2.40 6.57
C ALA A 120 -14.69 2.15 7.48
N LEU A 121 -14.54 1.33 8.52
CA LEU A 121 -15.58 1.15 9.55
C LEU A 121 -15.85 2.47 10.29
N LEU A 122 -14.81 3.24 10.64
CA LEU A 122 -14.95 4.53 11.30
C LEU A 122 -15.61 5.58 10.40
N GLU A 123 -15.28 5.62 9.11
CA GLU A 123 -15.98 6.46 8.12
C GLU A 123 -17.46 6.09 8.02
N GLY A 124 -17.77 4.79 7.95
CA GLY A 124 -19.15 4.30 7.96
C GLY A 124 -19.92 4.73 9.21
N ARG A 125 -19.31 4.59 10.39
CA ARG A 125 -19.88 5.09 11.66
C ARG A 125 -20.01 6.60 11.69
N ASN A 126 -19.10 7.33 11.05
CA ASN A 126 -19.17 8.79 10.95
C ASN A 126 -20.39 9.23 10.13
N ALA A 127 -20.65 8.55 9.03
CA ALA A 127 -21.77 8.86 8.13
C ALA A 127 -23.13 8.39 8.69
N GLN A 128 -23.19 7.17 9.23
CA GLN A 128 -24.46 6.50 9.55
C GLN A 128 -24.96 6.74 10.97
N ARG A 129 -24.07 7.14 11.91
CA ARG A 129 -24.41 7.39 13.32
C ARG A 129 -25.25 6.26 13.97
N PRO A 130 -24.80 4.98 13.94
CA PRO A 130 -25.55 3.90 14.58
C PRO A 130 -25.64 4.12 16.10
N GLU A 131 -26.82 3.88 16.67
CA GLU A 131 -27.06 3.98 18.12
C GLU A 131 -26.20 2.98 18.91
N GLY A 132 -25.82 3.34 20.14
CA GLY A 132 -25.05 2.48 21.05
C GLY A 132 -23.57 2.31 20.71
N SER A 133 -23.07 2.91 19.61
CA SER A 133 -21.64 2.88 19.27
C SER A 133 -20.85 3.95 20.03
N TYR A 134 -19.76 3.55 20.68
CA TYR A 134 -18.78 4.48 21.27
C TYR A 134 -18.26 5.49 20.25
N THR A 135 -18.01 5.05 19.01
CA THR A 135 -17.54 5.95 17.94
C THR A 135 -18.59 7.00 17.57
N THR A 136 -19.87 6.62 17.51
CA THR A 136 -20.97 7.57 17.28
C THR A 136 -20.97 8.64 18.37
N TYR A 137 -20.88 8.24 19.64
CA TYR A 137 -20.79 9.16 20.76
C TYR A 137 -19.62 10.16 20.63
N LEU A 138 -18.43 9.70 20.24
CA LEU A 138 -17.27 10.59 20.04
C LEU A 138 -17.55 11.65 19.00
N PHE A 139 -18.07 11.25 17.84
CA PHE A 139 -18.36 12.19 16.77
C PHE A 139 -19.53 13.12 17.08
N GLU A 140 -20.56 12.66 17.80
CA GLU A 140 -21.68 13.51 18.25
C GLU A 140 -21.23 14.58 19.25
N LYS A 141 -20.32 14.23 20.16
CA LYS A 141 -19.69 15.21 21.07
C LYS A 141 -18.72 16.14 20.35
N GLY A 142 -18.29 15.77 19.15
CA GLY A 142 -17.50 16.59 18.27
C GLY A 142 -16.02 16.69 18.66
N ARG A 143 -15.34 17.61 17.97
CA ARG A 143 -13.89 17.74 17.94
C ARG A 143 -13.23 17.82 19.31
N GLU A 144 -13.78 18.61 20.22
CA GLU A 144 -13.21 18.81 21.55
C GLU A 144 -13.10 17.50 22.33
N LYS A 145 -14.15 16.66 22.28
CA LYS A 145 -14.16 15.36 22.96
C LYS A 145 -13.14 14.39 22.35
N ILE A 146 -13.01 14.39 21.02
CA ILE A 146 -12.05 13.56 20.29
C ILE A 146 -10.62 13.95 20.67
N LEU A 147 -10.30 15.25 20.62
CA LEU A 147 -8.97 15.77 21.00
C LEU A 147 -8.62 15.48 22.45
N LYS A 148 -9.59 15.59 23.36
CA LYS A 148 -9.40 15.24 24.77
C LYS A 148 -8.98 13.77 24.94
N LYS A 149 -9.64 12.84 24.23
CA LYS A 149 -9.25 11.42 24.26
C LYS A 149 -7.85 11.19 23.70
N VAL A 150 -7.50 11.80 22.57
CA VAL A 150 -6.14 11.71 22.01
C VAL A 150 -5.08 12.15 23.04
N GLY A 151 -5.32 13.25 23.77
CA GLY A 151 -4.40 13.72 24.81
C GLY A 151 -4.33 12.82 26.04
N GLU A 152 -5.46 12.24 26.46
CA GLU A 152 -5.55 11.26 27.54
C GLU A 152 -4.73 10.01 27.22
N GLU A 153 -4.99 9.38 26.07
CA GLU A 153 -4.28 8.16 25.64
C GLU A 153 -2.78 8.39 25.45
N CYS A 154 -2.39 9.57 24.94
CA CYS A 154 -0.98 9.92 24.82
C CYS A 154 -0.27 9.93 26.18
N THR A 155 -0.96 10.41 27.22
CA THR A 155 -0.43 10.42 28.59
C THR A 155 -0.40 9.00 29.17
N GLU A 156 -1.41 8.18 28.90
CA GLU A 156 -1.49 6.80 29.37
C GLU A 156 -0.41 5.91 28.73
N VAL A 157 -0.09 6.10 27.46
CA VAL A 157 1.08 5.45 26.81
C VAL A 157 2.38 5.73 27.56
N ILE A 158 2.62 6.99 27.94
CA ILE A 158 3.82 7.37 28.69
C ILE A 158 3.85 6.66 30.05
N ILE A 159 2.71 6.66 30.75
CA ILE A 159 2.58 6.01 32.07
C ILE A 159 2.79 4.50 31.98
N GLY A 160 2.14 3.83 31.02
CA GLY A 160 2.29 2.39 30.78
C GLY A 160 3.73 2.00 30.48
N ALA A 161 4.41 2.78 29.63
CA ALA A 161 5.82 2.58 29.32
C ALA A 161 6.72 2.78 30.54
N MET A 162 6.46 3.80 31.36
CA MET A 162 7.21 4.05 32.61
C MET A 162 7.08 2.93 33.63
N LYS A 163 5.92 2.27 33.70
CA LYS A 163 5.69 1.11 34.58
C LYS A 163 6.43 -0.15 34.10
N GLY A 164 6.97 -0.16 32.88
CA GLY A 164 7.60 -1.34 32.29
C GLY A 164 6.61 -2.45 31.92
N SER A 165 5.30 -2.15 31.91
CA SER A 165 4.26 -3.11 31.56
C SER A 165 4.06 -3.14 30.04
N ARG A 166 4.57 -4.19 29.39
CA ARG A 166 4.43 -4.36 27.93
C ARG A 166 2.96 -4.44 27.49
N GLU A 167 2.13 -5.14 28.27
CA GLU A 167 0.71 -5.33 27.95
C GLU A 167 -0.06 -4.01 28.02
N GLU A 168 0.09 -3.26 29.12
CA GLU A 168 -0.51 -1.93 29.29
C GLU A 168 -0.02 -0.98 28.19
N THR A 169 1.28 -0.96 27.93
CA THR A 169 1.83 -0.10 26.85
C THR A 169 1.22 -0.43 25.48
N ILE A 170 1.04 -1.71 25.14
CA ILE A 170 0.39 -2.10 23.88
C ILE A 170 -1.08 -1.67 23.86
N TYR A 171 -1.78 -1.81 24.98
CA TYR A 171 -3.16 -1.40 25.12
C TYR A 171 -3.32 0.10 24.87
N GLU A 172 -2.55 0.95 25.57
CA GLU A 172 -2.66 2.41 25.42
C GLU A 172 -2.17 2.89 24.05
N ILE A 173 -1.16 2.25 23.46
CA ILE A 173 -0.75 2.58 22.08
C ILE A 173 -1.89 2.25 21.12
N SER A 174 -2.62 1.16 21.36
CA SER A 174 -3.76 0.76 20.52
C SER A 174 -4.92 1.75 20.66
N ASP A 175 -5.21 2.22 21.88
CA ASP A 175 -6.28 3.20 22.10
C ASP A 175 -5.91 4.58 21.55
N LEU A 176 -4.66 5.02 21.70
CA LEU A 176 -4.14 6.21 21.04
C LEU A 176 -4.28 6.10 19.52
N CYS A 177 -3.85 4.98 18.91
CA CYS A 177 -4.00 4.75 17.48
C CYS A 177 -5.47 4.84 17.06
N TYR A 178 -6.38 4.20 17.80
CA TYR A 178 -7.81 4.24 17.54
C TYR A 178 -8.35 5.68 17.56
N HIS A 179 -8.02 6.44 18.60
CA HIS A 179 -8.49 7.81 18.76
C HIS A 179 -7.90 8.77 17.72
N VAL A 180 -6.66 8.54 17.27
CA VAL A 180 -6.07 9.26 16.14
C VAL A 180 -6.80 8.94 14.84
N LEU A 181 -7.18 7.69 14.57
CA LEU A 181 -7.98 7.34 13.38
C LEU A 181 -9.37 8.02 13.41
N VAL A 182 -10.00 8.10 14.59
CA VAL A 182 -11.27 8.84 14.75
C VAL A 182 -11.09 10.33 14.44
N LEU A 183 -9.99 10.93 14.92
CA LEU A 183 -9.63 12.32 14.61
C LEU A 183 -9.41 12.52 13.11
N MET A 184 -8.67 11.61 12.47
CA MET A 184 -8.42 11.65 11.03
C MET A 184 -9.73 11.67 10.23
N VAL A 185 -10.67 10.76 10.55
CA VAL A 185 -11.99 10.73 9.91
C VAL A 185 -12.78 12.02 10.15
N ALA A 186 -12.70 12.60 11.36
CA ALA A 186 -13.38 13.86 11.68
C ALA A 186 -12.82 15.06 10.90
N GLU A 187 -11.54 15.03 10.54
CA GLU A 187 -10.83 16.09 9.83
C GLU A 187 -10.70 15.82 8.31
N GLY A 188 -11.19 14.67 7.82
CA GLY A 188 -11.10 14.26 6.43
C GLY A 188 -9.68 13.87 5.97
N ILE A 189 -8.81 13.47 6.90
CA ILE A 189 -7.43 13.05 6.62
C ILE A 189 -7.42 11.55 6.35
N THR A 190 -6.90 11.12 5.21
CA THR A 190 -6.88 9.71 4.83
C THR A 190 -5.64 8.97 5.35
N LEU A 191 -5.70 7.64 5.39
CA LEU A 191 -4.53 6.80 5.64
C LEU A 191 -3.42 7.03 4.58
N ASP A 192 -3.79 7.34 3.35
CA ASP A 192 -2.84 7.62 2.27
C ASP A 192 -2.08 8.93 2.50
N ASP A 193 -2.75 9.97 3.04
CA ASP A 193 -2.11 11.23 3.41
C ASP A 193 -1.02 11.00 4.48
N ILE A 194 -1.35 10.24 5.54
CA ILE A 194 -0.39 9.90 6.59
C ILE A 194 0.75 9.03 6.05
N ARG A 195 0.44 8.05 5.18
CA ARG A 195 1.46 7.20 4.56
C ARG A 195 2.41 8.01 3.69
N ALA A 196 1.90 8.95 2.89
CA ALA A 196 2.70 9.83 2.05
C ALA A 196 3.62 10.72 2.90
N GLU A 197 3.10 11.29 4.00
CA GLU A 197 3.89 12.11 4.93
C GLU A 197 4.98 11.29 5.65
N LEU A 198 4.68 10.07 6.10
CA LEU A 198 5.70 9.20 6.71
C LEU A 198 6.76 8.76 5.69
N ALA A 199 6.35 8.44 4.46
CA ALA A 199 7.25 8.06 3.39
C ALA A 199 8.21 9.21 3.00
N SER A 200 7.70 10.45 2.96
CA SER A 200 8.53 11.62 2.66
C SER A 200 9.68 11.79 3.67
N ARG A 201 9.40 11.55 4.95
CA ARG A 201 10.39 11.63 6.05
C ARG A 201 11.44 10.53 5.97
N HIS A 202 11.05 9.31 5.61
CA HIS A 202 11.99 8.21 5.44
C HIS A 202 13.01 8.50 4.33
N VAL A 203 12.58 9.15 3.24
CA VAL A 203 13.48 9.57 2.15
C VAL A 203 14.41 10.72 2.57
N ILE A 204 13.93 11.65 3.40
CA ILE A 204 14.74 12.77 3.92
C ILE A 204 15.87 12.26 4.83
N ASP A 205 15.62 11.28 5.70
CA ASP A 205 16.66 10.71 6.57
C ASP A 205 17.83 10.09 5.78
N HIS A 206 17.56 9.57 4.57
CA HIS A 206 18.61 9.09 3.67
C HIS A 206 19.38 10.22 2.97
N LYS A 207 18.77 11.38 2.70
CA LYS A 207 19.44 12.53 2.08
C LYS A 207 20.21 13.38 3.09
N VAL A 208 19.70 13.55 4.32
CA VAL A 208 20.38 14.35 5.36
C VAL A 208 21.63 13.64 5.90
N LYS A 209 21.68 12.30 5.87
CA LYS A 209 22.92 11.56 6.18
C LYS A 209 24.00 11.65 5.09
N GLN A 210 23.71 12.17 3.90
CA GLN A 210 24.71 12.36 2.83
C GLN A 210 25.43 13.73 2.89
N GLU A 211 25.01 14.67 3.75
CA GLU A 211 25.69 15.97 3.91
C GLU A 211 26.59 16.07 5.16
N THR A 212 26.85 14.96 5.84
CA THR A 212 27.87 14.87 6.90
C THR A 212 28.87 13.76 6.64
N MET A 213 29.60 13.90 5.53
CA MET A 213 30.96 13.39 5.43
C MET A 213 31.83 14.52 4.87
N GLN A 214 32.93 14.77 5.58
CA GLN A 214 33.89 15.87 5.46
C GLN A 214 34.37 16.20 4.04
#